data_AF-A0A5M9QUI3-F1
#
_entry.id   AF-A0A5M9QUI3-F1
#
_cell.length_a   1.000
_cell.length_b   1.000
_cell.length_c   1.000
_cell.angle_alpha   90.00
_cell.angle_beta   90.00
_cell.angle_gamma   90.00
#
_symmetry.space_group_name_H-M   'P 1'
#
loop_
_entity.id
_entity.type
_entity.pdbx_description
1 polymer ?
#
loop_
_entity_poly.entity_id
_entity_poly.type
_entity_poly.pdbx_seq_one_letter_code
_entity_poly.pdbx_strand_id
1 'polypeptide(L)'
;MNQELQAQEGAPAPATPPQEPSKQERLQALQSELAQSQQSLEQDLAGFLAKACEGDTDLEDLFYEDKQAFFEKVFALQNEKIKAELEPRMQEIDSLGQEIELDDKMQALDLAKEQFAAQNPNANPDELLQFFMQLSPEQQAQIESLPPEQVFYALQELQGGAAQGAPSGELPQQLSGIPSAASVNEPELDLPTQRY
;
A
#
# COMPACT_ATOMS: atom_id res chain seq x y z
N MET A 1 -73.94 -6.70 -11.74
CA MET A 1 -72.76 -7.31 -12.39
C MET A 1 -71.74 -6.22 -12.63
N ASN A 2 -70.60 -6.33 -11.93
CA ASN A 2 -69.22 -5.89 -12.24
C ASN A 2 -69.00 -4.43 -12.70
N GLN A 3 -67.96 -3.70 -12.28
CA GLN A 3 -66.58 -4.15 -12.07
C GLN A 3 -65.80 -3.08 -11.27
N GLU A 4 -64.98 -3.53 -10.33
CA GLU A 4 -63.88 -2.81 -9.69
C GLU A 4 -62.97 -2.08 -10.69
N LEU A 5 -62.52 -0.89 -10.33
CA LEU A 5 -61.21 -0.35 -10.72
C LEU A 5 -60.59 0.28 -9.47
N GLN A 6 -59.90 -0.56 -8.70
CA GLN A 6 -58.97 -0.15 -7.65
C GLN A 6 -57.83 0.64 -8.28
N ALA A 7 -57.65 1.88 -7.83
CA ALA A 7 -56.41 2.62 -8.00
C ALA A 7 -55.34 1.96 -7.13
N GLN A 8 -54.44 1.20 -7.75
CA GLN A 8 -53.21 0.74 -7.10
C GLN A 8 -52.26 1.93 -7.02
N GLU A 9 -52.23 2.58 -5.86
CA GLU A 9 -51.14 3.47 -5.47
C GLU A 9 -49.83 2.66 -5.48
N GLY A 10 -48.91 3.06 -6.35
CA GLY A 10 -47.57 2.48 -6.41
C GLY A 10 -46.85 2.69 -5.08
N ALA A 11 -46.51 1.59 -4.43
CA ALA A 11 -45.67 1.60 -3.24
C ALA A 11 -44.35 2.33 -3.54
N PRO A 12 -43.84 3.18 -2.63
CA PRO A 12 -42.51 3.75 -2.77
C PRO A 12 -41.48 2.61 -2.80
N ALA A 13 -40.55 2.67 -3.75
CA ALA A 13 -39.43 1.73 -3.83
C ALA A 13 -38.70 1.68 -2.48
N PRO A 14 -38.28 0.49 -2.00
CA PRO A 14 -37.53 0.39 -0.77
C PRO A 14 -36.24 1.22 -0.90
N ALA A 15 -36.05 2.15 0.03
CA ALA A 15 -34.82 2.93 0.12
C ALA A 15 -33.64 1.95 0.26
N THR A 16 -32.73 1.98 -0.71
CA THR A 16 -31.45 1.27 -0.60
C THR A 16 -30.77 1.72 0.69
N PRO A 17 -30.34 0.82 1.58
CA PRO A 17 -29.59 1.20 2.77
C PRO A 17 -28.33 1.99 2.34
N PRO A 18 -27.86 2.95 3.16
CA PRO A 18 -26.63 3.67 2.87
C PRO A 18 -25.52 2.65 2.63
N GLN A 19 -24.89 2.71 1.46
CA GLN A 19 -23.76 1.87 1.14
C GLN A 19 -22.60 2.29 2.05
N GLU A 20 -22.02 1.36 2.81
CA GLU A 20 -20.85 1.66 3.62
C GLU A 20 -19.71 2.13 2.71
N PRO A 21 -18.96 3.17 3.11
CA PRO A 21 -17.84 3.66 2.31
C PRO A 21 -16.80 2.55 2.13
N SER A 22 -16.22 2.47 0.93
CA SER A 22 -15.12 1.54 0.67
C SER A 22 -13.91 1.85 1.56
N LYS A 23 -13.02 0.86 1.73
CA LYS A 23 -11.77 1.06 2.48
C LYS A 23 -10.92 2.19 1.89
N GLN A 24 -10.86 2.32 0.56
CA GLN A 24 -10.17 3.43 -0.09
C GLN A 24 -10.81 4.80 0.23
N GLU A 25 -12.14 4.91 0.19
CA GLU A 25 -12.84 6.15 0.56
C GLU A 25 -12.60 6.51 2.04
N ARG A 26 -12.61 5.52 2.93
CA ARG A 26 -12.30 5.71 4.35
C ARG A 26 -10.86 6.16 4.57
N LEU A 27 -9.90 5.58 3.86
CA LEU A 27 -8.50 6.00 3.92
C LEU A 27 -8.33 7.46 3.49
N GLN A 28 -8.96 7.85 2.39
CA GLN A 28 -8.93 9.22 1.91
C GLN A 28 -9.58 10.21 2.88
N ALA A 29 -10.68 9.82 3.51
CA ALA A 29 -11.33 10.61 4.55
C ALA A 29 -10.41 10.82 5.75
N LEU A 30 -9.81 9.75 6.28
CA LEU A 30 -8.87 9.82 7.41
C LEU A 30 -7.64 10.68 7.09
N GLN A 31 -7.08 10.58 5.88
CA GLN A 31 -5.98 11.45 5.45
C GLN A 31 -6.38 12.92 5.41
N SER A 32 -7.59 13.21 4.96
CA SER A 32 -8.13 14.57 4.94
C SER A 32 -8.37 15.12 6.36
N GLU A 33 -8.92 14.29 7.25
CA GLU A 33 -9.11 14.63 8.67
C GLU A 33 -7.78 14.84 9.40
N LEU A 34 -6.75 14.04 9.09
CA LEU A 34 -5.41 14.22 9.64
C LEU A 34 -4.83 15.58 9.21
N ALA A 35 -4.94 15.94 7.93
CA ALA A 35 -4.47 17.23 7.43
C ALA A 35 -5.20 18.41 8.09
N GLN A 36 -6.52 18.30 8.28
CA GLN A 36 -7.30 19.31 9.01
C GLN A 36 -6.87 19.39 10.48
N SER A 37 -6.62 18.25 11.12
CA SER A 37 -6.18 18.19 12.51
C SER A 37 -4.79 18.80 12.69
N GLN A 38 -3.87 18.57 11.74
CA GLN A 38 -2.56 19.23 11.70
C GLN A 38 -2.70 20.75 11.60
N GLN A 39 -3.55 21.22 10.69
CA GLN A 39 -3.77 22.66 10.52
C GLN A 39 -4.39 23.31 11.77
N SER A 40 -5.36 22.66 12.41
CA SER A 40 -5.95 23.14 13.66
C SER A 40 -4.91 23.17 14.78
N LEU A 41 -4.12 22.10 14.90
CA LEU A 41 -3.07 22.00 15.90
C LEU A 41 -2.04 23.11 15.74
N GLU A 42 -1.57 23.40 14.53
CA GLU A 42 -0.62 24.49 14.27
C GLU A 42 -1.17 25.86 14.68
N GLN A 43 -2.46 26.11 14.46
CA GLN A 43 -3.11 27.37 14.84
C GLN A 43 -3.22 27.52 16.37
N ASP A 44 -3.52 26.44 17.07
CA ASP A 44 -3.75 26.45 18.52
C ASP A 44 -2.48 26.23 19.35
N LEU A 45 -1.40 25.75 18.73
CA LEU A 45 -0.17 25.34 19.41
C LEU A 45 0.46 26.47 20.24
N ALA A 46 0.54 27.67 19.67
CA ALA A 46 1.10 28.82 20.38
C ALA A 46 0.30 29.16 21.64
N GLY A 47 -1.03 29.07 21.57
CA GLY A 47 -1.92 29.30 22.71
C GLY A 47 -1.82 28.20 23.77
N PHE A 48 -1.63 26.95 23.35
CA PHE A 48 -1.35 25.84 24.26
C PHE A 48 -0.02 26.02 25.00
N LEU A 49 1.06 26.34 24.27
CA LEU A 49 2.39 26.53 24.86
C LEU A 49 2.44 27.75 25.79
N ALA A 50 1.76 28.85 25.43
CA ALA A 50 1.65 30.02 26.30
C ALA A 50 0.98 29.66 27.64
N LYS A 51 -0.16 28.94 27.60
CA LYS A 51 -0.84 28.47 28.82
C LYS A 51 0.02 27.50 29.63
N ALA A 52 0.79 26.63 28.97
CA ALA A 52 1.69 25.72 29.66
C ALA A 52 2.83 26.47 30.37
N CYS A 53 3.35 27.55 29.77
CA CYS A 53 4.33 28.41 30.42
C CYS A 53 3.73 29.17 31.60
N GLU A 54 2.58 29.85 31.42
CA GLU A 54 1.90 30.61 32.47
C GLU A 54 1.47 29.74 33.68
N GLY A 55 1.29 28.44 33.46
CA GLY A 55 0.87 27.47 34.48
C GLY A 55 2.02 26.75 35.20
N ASP A 56 3.26 26.91 34.76
CA ASP A 56 4.43 26.21 35.30
C ASP A 56 5.54 27.21 35.64
N THR A 57 5.64 27.56 36.93
CA THR A 57 6.63 28.52 37.44
C THR A 57 8.07 28.05 37.22
N ASP A 58 8.33 26.73 37.28
CA ASP A 58 9.67 26.20 37.00
C ASP A 58 10.01 26.39 35.52
N LEU A 59 9.02 26.27 34.61
CA LEU A 59 9.21 26.56 33.19
C LEU A 59 9.43 28.05 32.93
N GLU A 60 8.72 28.96 33.61
CA GLU A 60 8.98 30.40 33.51
C GLU A 60 10.38 30.77 34.00
N ASP A 61 10.84 30.19 35.10
CA ASP A 61 12.17 30.45 35.65
C ASP A 61 13.27 29.99 34.67
N LEU A 62 13.08 28.83 34.03
CA LEU A 62 13.99 28.37 32.97
C LEU A 62 14.14 29.40 31.84
N PHE A 63 13.11 30.17 31.49
CA PHE A 63 13.25 31.20 30.45
C PHE A 63 14.31 32.26 30.80
N TYR A 64 14.47 32.57 32.09
CA TYR A 64 15.44 33.57 32.57
C TYR A 64 16.77 32.95 32.97
N GLU A 65 16.76 31.75 33.56
CA GLU A 65 17.95 31.10 34.11
C GLU A 65 18.68 30.21 33.09
N ASP A 66 17.94 29.45 32.27
CA ASP A 66 18.48 28.52 31.29
C ASP A 66 17.57 28.38 30.06
N LYS A 67 17.81 29.27 29.09
CA LYS A 67 17.03 29.32 27.84
C LYS A 67 17.10 28.03 27.04
N GLN A 68 18.20 27.27 27.14
CA GLN A 68 18.31 26.02 26.41
C GLN A 68 17.34 24.99 26.99
N ALA A 69 17.40 24.79 28.31
CA ALA A 69 16.49 23.87 29.01
C ALA A 69 15.01 24.29 28.86
N PHE A 70 14.73 25.59 28.81
CA PHE A 70 13.40 26.11 28.47
C PHE A 70 12.90 25.61 27.10
N PHE A 71 13.67 25.82 26.04
CA PHE A 71 13.25 25.40 24.69
C PHE A 71 13.17 23.88 24.55
N GLU A 72 14.05 23.12 25.22
CA GLU A 72 13.96 21.66 25.27
C GLU A 72 12.63 21.19 25.88
N LYS A 73 12.19 21.79 26.99
CA LYS A 73 10.88 21.51 27.57
C LYS A 73 9.73 21.93 26.66
N VAL A 74 9.81 23.10 26.01
CA VAL A 74 8.79 23.57 25.07
C VAL A 74 8.64 22.59 23.89
N PHE A 75 9.74 22.10 23.32
CA PHE A 75 9.69 21.09 22.25
C PHE A 75 9.14 19.75 22.74
N ALA A 76 9.44 19.35 23.98
CA ALA A 76 8.84 18.15 24.57
C ALA A 76 7.31 18.29 24.68
N LEU A 77 6.80 19.43 25.16
CA LEU A 77 5.36 19.72 25.25
C LEU A 77 4.70 19.76 23.87
N GLN A 78 5.35 20.37 22.88
CA GLN A 78 4.89 20.34 21.50
C GLN A 78 4.76 18.91 20.98
N ASN A 79 5.80 18.09 21.16
CA ASN A 79 5.82 16.71 20.70
C ASN A 79 4.74 15.87 21.40
N GLU A 80 4.52 16.07 22.71
CA GLU A 80 3.46 15.41 23.45
C GLU A 80 2.08 15.77 22.90
N LYS A 81 1.84 17.05 22.64
CA LYS A 81 0.58 17.54 22.08
C LYS A 81 0.32 17.00 20.67
N ILE A 82 1.33 17.04 19.80
CA ILE A 82 1.29 16.46 18.45
C ILE A 82 0.97 14.97 18.53
N LYS A 83 1.69 14.23 19.39
CA LYS A 83 1.51 12.80 19.56
C LYS A 83 0.09 12.47 20.04
N ALA A 84 -0.38 13.14 21.08
CA ALA A 84 -1.71 12.92 21.64
C ALA A 84 -2.86 13.16 20.63
N GLU A 85 -2.71 14.15 19.74
CA GLU A 85 -3.79 14.50 18.80
C GLU A 85 -3.71 13.78 17.45
N LEU A 86 -2.51 13.47 16.97
CA LEU A 86 -2.31 12.95 15.61
C LEU A 86 -2.00 11.45 15.59
N GLU A 87 -1.32 10.91 16.59
CA GLU A 87 -0.88 9.50 16.60
C GLU A 87 -2.05 8.51 16.43
N PRO A 88 -3.22 8.66 17.08
CA PRO A 88 -4.32 7.72 16.89
C PRO A 88 -4.80 7.65 15.44
N ARG A 89 -4.87 8.79 14.75
CA ARG A 89 -5.28 8.86 13.34
C ARG A 89 -4.21 8.32 12.41
N MET A 90 -2.93 8.60 12.71
CA MET A 90 -1.81 8.04 11.95
C MET A 90 -1.79 6.51 12.05
N GLN A 91 -2.04 5.95 13.24
CA GLN A 91 -2.15 4.50 13.44
C GLN A 91 -3.33 3.90 12.66
N GLU A 92 -4.48 4.57 12.63
CA GLU A 92 -5.63 4.11 11.86
C GLU A 92 -5.36 4.14 10.35
N ILE A 93 -4.73 5.20 9.85
CA ILE A 93 -4.32 5.31 8.44
C ILE A 93 -3.34 4.20 8.07
N ASP A 94 -2.33 3.95 8.90
CA ASP A 94 -1.32 2.93 8.66
C ASP A 94 -1.96 1.52 8.66
N SER A 95 -2.77 1.22 9.67
CA SER A 95 -3.48 -0.06 9.77
C SER A 95 -4.42 -0.29 8.59
N LEU A 96 -5.19 0.72 8.19
CA LEU A 96 -6.12 0.60 7.06
C LEU A 96 -5.35 0.50 5.73
N GLY A 97 -4.24 1.22 5.58
CA GLY A 97 -3.36 1.13 4.42
C GLY A 97 -2.77 -0.28 4.25
N GLN A 98 -2.29 -0.88 5.34
CA GLN A 98 -1.81 -2.26 5.33
C GLN A 98 -2.91 -3.26 4.98
N GLU A 99 -4.12 -3.07 5.50
CA GLU A 99 -5.27 -3.92 5.19
C GLU A 99 -5.65 -3.84 3.71
N ILE A 100 -5.67 -2.62 3.13
CA ILE A 100 -5.93 -2.42 1.70
C ILE A 100 -4.84 -3.08 0.84
N GLU A 101 -3.57 -2.89 1.19
CA GLU A 101 -2.46 -3.48 0.44
C GLU A 101 -2.52 -5.02 0.46
N LEU A 102 -2.88 -5.60 1.60
CA LEU A 102 -3.06 -7.04 1.74
C LEU A 102 -4.23 -7.54 0.87
N ASP A 103 -5.38 -6.87 0.94
CA ASP A 103 -6.55 -7.20 0.13
C ASP A 103 -6.24 -7.12 -1.37
N ASP A 104 -5.57 -6.06 -1.80
CA ASP A 104 -5.17 -5.84 -3.20
C ASP A 104 -4.20 -6.93 -3.68
N LYS A 105 -3.21 -7.30 -2.85
CA LYS A 105 -2.28 -8.40 -3.14
C LYS A 105 -3.00 -9.74 -3.28
N MET A 106 -3.94 -10.04 -2.38
CA MET A 106 -4.74 -11.27 -2.45
C MET A 106 -5.57 -11.33 -3.72
N GLN A 107 -6.28 -10.24 -4.05
CA GLN A 107 -7.08 -10.17 -5.28
C GLN A 107 -6.22 -10.31 -6.54
N ALA A 108 -5.06 -9.66 -6.58
CA ALA A 108 -4.13 -9.77 -7.71
C ALA A 108 -3.58 -11.19 -7.87
N LEU A 109 -3.29 -11.87 -6.76
CA LEU A 109 -2.83 -13.26 -6.77
C LEU A 109 -3.93 -14.22 -7.24
N ASP A 110 -5.18 -14.03 -6.80
CA ASP A 110 -6.33 -14.82 -7.26
C ASP A 110 -6.57 -14.65 -8.76
N LEU A 111 -6.52 -13.41 -9.26
CA LEU A 111 -6.63 -13.15 -10.69
C LEU A 111 -5.47 -13.79 -11.48
N ALA A 112 -4.24 -13.69 -10.97
CA ALA A 112 -3.09 -14.34 -11.58
C ALA A 112 -3.23 -15.87 -11.61
N LYS A 113 -3.79 -16.46 -10.56
CA LYS A 113 -4.10 -17.90 -10.48
C LYS A 113 -5.05 -18.32 -11.60
N GLU A 114 -6.14 -17.59 -11.77
CA GLU A 114 -7.14 -17.87 -12.81
C GLU A 114 -6.53 -17.71 -14.22
N GLN A 115 -5.76 -16.65 -14.45
CA GLN A 115 -5.08 -16.40 -15.72
C GLN A 115 -4.03 -17.47 -16.04
N PHE A 116 -3.28 -17.92 -15.04
CA PHE A 116 -2.30 -18.98 -15.20
C PHE A 116 -2.98 -20.31 -15.52
N ALA A 117 -4.06 -20.67 -14.81
CA ALA A 117 -4.83 -21.89 -15.05
C ALA A 117 -5.42 -21.93 -16.47
N ALA A 118 -5.92 -20.79 -16.96
CA ALA A 118 -6.46 -20.67 -18.32
C ALA A 118 -5.38 -20.90 -19.40
N GLN A 119 -4.14 -20.47 -19.16
CA GLN A 119 -3.03 -20.60 -20.10
C GLN A 119 -2.26 -21.93 -19.97
N ASN A 120 -2.33 -22.56 -18.79
CA ASN A 120 -1.60 -23.78 -18.46
C ASN A 120 -2.56 -24.88 -18.01
N PRO A 121 -3.39 -25.44 -18.91
CA PRO A 121 -4.43 -26.42 -18.55
C PRO A 121 -3.88 -27.74 -17.97
N ASN A 122 -2.59 -28.02 -18.15
CA ASN A 122 -1.91 -29.20 -17.59
C ASN A 122 -1.23 -28.92 -16.24
N ALA A 123 -1.19 -27.66 -15.79
CA ALA A 123 -0.60 -27.27 -14.51
C ALA A 123 -1.72 -27.03 -13.49
N ASN A 124 -1.48 -27.43 -12.24
CA ASN A 124 -2.41 -27.22 -11.15
C ASN A 124 -1.90 -26.08 -10.25
N PRO A 125 -2.51 -24.88 -10.28
CA PRO A 125 -2.05 -23.74 -9.50
C PRO A 125 -2.08 -24.00 -7.99
N ASP A 126 -3.03 -24.82 -7.51
CA ASP A 126 -3.12 -25.18 -6.11
C ASP A 126 -1.94 -26.05 -5.65
N GLU A 127 -1.42 -26.91 -6.53
CA GLU A 127 -0.20 -27.69 -6.25
C GLU A 127 1.05 -26.81 -6.22
N LEU A 128 1.11 -25.77 -7.07
CA LEU A 128 2.21 -24.80 -7.07
C LEU A 128 2.22 -23.98 -5.76
N LEU A 129 1.05 -23.59 -5.25
CA LEU A 129 0.94 -22.92 -3.96
C LEU A 129 1.34 -23.84 -2.79
N GLN A 130 1.01 -25.13 -2.86
CA GLN A 130 1.52 -26.08 -1.87
C GLN A 130 3.04 -26.27 -1.96
N PHE A 131 3.59 -26.28 -3.17
CA PHE A 131 5.04 -26.34 -3.38
C PHE A 131 5.74 -25.10 -2.81
N PHE A 132 5.16 -23.90 -2.96
CA PHE A 132 5.67 -22.68 -2.33
C PHE A 132 5.87 -22.83 -0.81
N MET A 133 4.94 -23.48 -0.11
CA MET A 133 5.06 -23.72 1.34
C MET A 133 6.21 -24.67 1.72
N GLN A 134 6.74 -25.44 0.77
CA GLN A 134 7.87 -26.36 0.96
C GLN A 134 9.22 -25.73 0.65
N LEU A 135 9.24 -24.53 0.05
CA LEU A 135 10.45 -23.80 -0.28
C LEU A 135 11.17 -23.29 0.98
N SER A 136 12.48 -23.02 0.84
CA SER A 136 13.24 -22.33 1.89
C SER A 136 12.75 -20.87 2.07
N PRO A 137 12.95 -20.24 3.24
CA PRO A 137 12.53 -18.86 3.47
C PRO A 137 13.12 -17.87 2.46
N GLU A 138 14.36 -18.07 2.02
CA GLU A 138 15.00 -17.22 1.00
C GLU A 138 14.31 -17.34 -0.37
N GLN A 139 13.88 -18.54 -0.75
CA GLN A 139 13.14 -18.77 -1.99
C GLN A 139 11.71 -18.25 -1.90
N GLN A 140 11.06 -18.40 -0.74
CA GLN A 140 9.73 -17.82 -0.50
C GLN A 140 9.77 -16.30 -0.67
N ALA A 141 10.72 -15.63 -0.01
CA ALA A 141 10.90 -14.19 -0.12
C ALA A 141 11.18 -13.73 -1.57
N GLN A 142 11.94 -14.52 -2.35
CA GLN A 142 12.15 -14.24 -3.77
C GLN A 142 10.84 -14.29 -4.56
N ILE A 143 10.01 -15.33 -4.34
CA ILE A 143 8.71 -15.45 -5.01
C ILE A 143 7.73 -14.37 -4.57
N GLU A 144 7.68 -14.04 -3.28
CA GLU A 144 6.83 -12.97 -2.73
C GLU A 144 7.22 -11.58 -3.24
N SER A 145 8.46 -11.39 -3.70
CA SER A 145 8.93 -10.14 -4.30
C SER A 145 8.53 -9.98 -5.77
N LEU A 146 8.04 -11.05 -6.41
CA LEU A 146 7.65 -11.01 -7.81
C LEU A 146 6.29 -10.33 -7.99
N PRO A 147 6.05 -9.74 -9.18
CA PRO A 147 4.71 -9.35 -9.58
C PRO A 147 3.74 -10.56 -9.55
N PRO A 148 2.48 -10.40 -9.10
CA PRO A 148 1.52 -11.49 -8.95
C PRO A 148 1.36 -12.35 -10.21
N GLU A 149 1.40 -11.73 -11.39
CA GLU A 149 1.29 -12.41 -12.68
C GLU A 149 2.46 -13.35 -13.00
N GLN A 150 3.60 -13.21 -12.30
CA GLN A 150 4.79 -14.04 -12.51
C GLN A 150 4.92 -15.17 -11.47
N VAL A 151 4.23 -15.08 -10.34
CA VAL A 151 4.35 -16.01 -9.21
C VAL A 151 4.18 -17.47 -9.65
N PHE A 152 3.11 -17.78 -10.37
CA PHE A 152 2.81 -19.16 -10.77
C PHE A 152 3.79 -19.70 -11.82
N TYR A 153 4.29 -18.86 -12.73
CA TYR A 153 5.31 -19.27 -13.70
C TYR A 153 6.64 -19.58 -13.00
N ALA A 154 7.07 -18.72 -12.07
CA ALA A 154 8.29 -18.95 -11.31
C ALA A 154 8.20 -20.23 -10.44
N LEU A 155 7.03 -20.48 -9.83
CA LEU A 155 6.79 -21.72 -9.08
C LEU A 155 6.83 -22.96 -9.98
N GLN A 156 6.25 -22.89 -11.18
CA GLN A 156 6.29 -23.98 -12.16
C GLN A 156 7.73 -24.28 -12.61
N GLU A 157 8.53 -23.25 -12.88
CA GLU A 157 9.93 -23.40 -13.25
C GLU A 157 10.76 -24.02 -12.12
N LEU A 158 10.58 -23.56 -10.88
CA LEU A 158 11.27 -24.13 -9.71
C LEU A 158 10.88 -25.59 -9.48
N GLN A 159 9.60 -25.94 -9.64
CA GLN A 159 9.14 -27.33 -9.50
C GLN A 159 9.70 -28.23 -10.62
N GLY A 160 9.74 -27.72 -11.86
CA GLY A 160 10.31 -28.43 -13.01
C GLY A 160 11.84 -28.59 -12.94
N GLY A 161 12.53 -27.58 -12.40
CA GLY A 161 13.98 -27.61 -12.14
C GLY A 161 14.35 -28.54 -10.99
N ALA A 162 13.51 -28.63 -9.94
CA ALA A 162 13.71 -29.58 -8.84
C ALA A 162 13.62 -31.06 -9.27
N ALA A 163 12.94 -31.37 -10.38
CA ALA A 163 12.88 -32.71 -10.95
C ALA A 163 14.18 -33.12 -11.70
N GLN A 164 15.05 -32.18 -12.04
CA GLN A 164 16.36 -32.42 -12.66
C GLN A 164 17.45 -31.92 -11.72
N GLY A 165 17.90 -32.77 -10.78
CA GLY A 165 18.81 -32.40 -9.69
C GLY A 165 20.08 -31.61 -10.07
N ALA A 166 19.96 -30.29 -10.12
CA ALA A 166 21.05 -29.32 -10.22
C ALA A 166 21.07 -28.46 -8.94
N PRO A 167 22.26 -28.12 -8.39
CA PRO A 167 22.39 -27.41 -7.14
C PRO A 167 21.99 -25.94 -7.29
N SER A 168 21.44 -25.40 -6.20
CA SER A 168 21.01 -24.02 -5.98
C SER A 168 21.91 -22.94 -6.62
N GLY A 169 21.28 -21.97 -7.27
CA GLY A 169 21.90 -20.71 -7.63
C GLY A 169 21.27 -20.08 -8.87
N GLU A 170 20.39 -19.10 -8.62
CA GLU A 170 19.80 -18.17 -9.60
C GLU A 170 18.69 -18.72 -10.51
N LEU A 171 17.48 -18.18 -10.32
CA LEU A 171 16.42 -18.20 -11.33
C LEU A 171 16.98 -17.61 -12.63
N PRO A 172 16.75 -18.23 -13.80
CA PRO A 172 17.22 -17.68 -15.06
C PRO A 172 16.59 -16.30 -15.29
N GLN A 173 17.44 -15.27 -15.36
CA GLN A 173 17.07 -13.99 -15.96
C GLN A 173 16.68 -14.27 -17.41
N GLN A 174 15.38 -14.30 -17.71
CA GLN A 174 14.77 -13.76 -18.93
C GLN A 174 13.32 -14.23 -19.05
N LEU A 175 12.40 -13.50 -18.42
CA LEU A 175 11.08 -13.30 -19.01
C LEU A 175 11.33 -12.55 -20.32
N SER A 176 11.43 -13.29 -21.43
CA SER A 176 11.61 -12.73 -22.76
C SER A 176 10.42 -11.83 -23.06
N GLY A 177 10.63 -10.52 -22.95
CA GLY A 177 9.72 -9.53 -23.49
C GLY A 177 9.49 -9.87 -24.96
N ILE A 178 8.22 -10.02 -25.33
CA ILE A 178 7.78 -10.24 -26.71
C ILE A 178 8.43 -9.12 -27.56
N PRO A 179 9.37 -9.42 -28.48
CA PRO A 179 9.93 -8.39 -29.32
C PRO A 179 8.86 -8.00 -30.35
N SER A 180 8.32 -6.79 -30.22
CA SER A 180 7.65 -6.15 -31.34
C SER A 180 8.67 -5.99 -32.46
N ALA A 181 8.45 -6.77 -33.52
CA ALA A 181 9.00 -6.71 -34.86
C ALA A 181 10.17 -5.75 -35.12
N ALA A 182 11.31 -6.34 -35.45
CA ALA A 182 12.43 -5.67 -36.09
C ALA A 182 12.03 -4.99 -37.42
N SER A 183 12.60 -3.82 -37.67
CA SER A 183 12.93 -3.35 -39.02
C SER A 183 14.19 -2.48 -38.98
N VAL A 184 15.33 -3.16 -39.10
CA VAL A 184 16.48 -2.88 -39.98
C VAL A 184 16.66 -1.42 -40.44
N ASN A 185 17.71 -0.74 -39.98
CA ASN A 185 18.91 -0.38 -40.78
C ASN A 185 19.82 0.58 -39.98
N GLU A 186 21.03 0.14 -39.65
CA GLU A 186 22.15 1.04 -39.37
C GLU A 186 22.79 1.50 -40.70
N PRO A 187 23.36 2.71 -40.72
CA PRO A 187 24.74 2.78 -41.16
C PRO A 187 25.61 3.51 -40.13
N GLU A 188 26.64 2.79 -39.71
CA GLU A 188 27.98 3.21 -39.32
C GLU A 188 28.26 4.72 -39.48
N LEU A 189 28.44 5.43 -38.36
CA LEU A 189 29.00 6.78 -38.35
C LEU A 189 30.39 6.73 -37.70
N ASP A 190 31.39 6.62 -38.57
CA ASP A 190 32.81 6.83 -38.32
C ASP A 190 33.04 8.26 -37.78
N LEU A 191 33.63 8.38 -36.58
CA LEU A 191 33.94 9.65 -35.93
C LEU A 191 35.43 9.98 -36.13
N PRO A 192 35.80 10.99 -36.94
CA PRO A 192 37.18 11.42 -37.02
C PRO A 192 37.51 12.37 -35.86
N THR A 193 38.43 11.95 -35.01
CA THR A 193 39.10 12.81 -34.03
C THR A 193 40.12 13.70 -34.73
N GLN A 194 39.75 14.95 -35.04
CA GLN A 194 40.74 16.04 -35.17
C GLN A 194 40.22 17.32 -34.52
N ARG A 195 40.82 17.67 -33.38
CA ARG A 195 40.80 19.02 -32.82
C ARG A 195 41.86 19.86 -33.56
N TYR A 196 41.43 20.98 -34.13
CA TYR A 196 42.28 22.15 -34.32
C TYR A 196 42.48 22.86 -32.98
#